data_AF-A0A182NBE4-F1
#
_entry.id   AF-A0A182NBE4-F1
#
_cell.length_a   1.000
_cell.length_b   1.000
_cell.length_c   1.000
_cell.angle_alpha   90.00
_cell.angle_beta   90.00
_cell.angle_gamma   90.00
#
_symmetry.space_group_name_H-M   'P 1'
#
loop_
_entity.id
_entity.type
_entity.pdbx_description
1 polymer ?
#
loop_
_entity_poly.entity_id
_entity_poly.type
_entity_poly.pdbx_seq_one_letter_code
_entity_poly.pdbx_strand_id
1 'polypeptide(L)'
;MDLTDSKEQRRETFVYHLETCFNTINHMLIGYVTFYLSYYSYSRGFGQLFTWHIFLCSIGYQFFMAESLLTLYSANSWTDRYSTVTKRRLHWILQAIGCGAIAAGIGIEVYLKEDAGRRHFRSDHAITGLVSLIFIGLSILNGVAALYTVRIKHIIKPIYVKMCHYLTGIVAFVIGVTSLALEYSPRMVSAQHRDMLIAFTAITTALTLIGVGQTMLTQCRNMCRSA
;
A
#
# COMPACT_ATOMS: atom_id res chain seq x y z
N MET A 1 -7.60 -43.19 -7.12
CA MET A 1 -6.99 -41.95 -6.63
C MET A 1 -5.51 -42.25 -6.42
N ASP A 2 -4.66 -41.70 -7.28
CA ASP A 2 -3.25 -42.08 -7.46
C ASP A 2 -2.37 -41.44 -6.36
N LEU A 3 -1.23 -42.05 -6.01
CA LEU A 3 -0.33 -41.55 -4.95
C LEU A 3 0.26 -40.17 -5.28
N THR A 4 0.43 -39.89 -6.57
CA THR A 4 0.83 -38.58 -7.14
C THR A 4 -0.20 -37.49 -6.83
N ASP A 5 -1.49 -37.77 -7.04
CA ASP A 5 -2.62 -36.88 -6.77
C ASP A 5 -2.67 -36.52 -5.26
N SER A 6 -2.43 -37.50 -4.39
CA SER A 6 -2.40 -37.26 -2.93
C SER A 6 -1.23 -36.37 -2.46
N LYS A 7 -0.08 -36.45 -3.13
CA LYS A 7 1.11 -35.65 -2.81
C LYS A 7 0.94 -34.21 -3.30
N GLU A 8 0.37 -34.04 -4.48
CA GLU A 8 0.07 -32.73 -5.06
C GLU A 8 -0.96 -31.99 -4.22
N GLN A 9 -2.07 -32.65 -3.85
CA GLN A 9 -3.09 -32.09 -2.97
C GLN A 9 -2.53 -31.68 -1.60
N ARG A 10 -1.62 -32.49 -1.03
CA ARG A 10 -0.94 -32.15 0.24
C ARG A 10 -0.05 -30.93 0.10
N ARG A 11 0.69 -30.81 -1.01
CA ARG A 11 1.56 -29.66 -1.30
C ARG A 11 0.74 -28.38 -1.43
N GLU A 12 -0.36 -28.42 -2.17
CA GLU A 12 -1.25 -27.27 -2.35
C GLU A 12 -1.86 -26.81 -1.03
N THR A 13 -2.34 -27.75 -0.22
CA THR A 13 -2.87 -27.46 1.13
C THR A 13 -1.79 -26.80 2.01
N PHE A 14 -0.57 -27.33 1.99
CA PHE A 14 0.54 -26.77 2.77
C PHE A 14 0.89 -25.34 2.34
N VAL A 15 0.99 -25.08 1.03
CA VAL A 15 1.26 -23.74 0.48
C VAL A 15 0.17 -22.76 0.89
N TYR A 16 -1.10 -23.15 0.78
CA TYR A 16 -2.23 -22.31 1.17
C TYR A 16 -2.19 -21.90 2.65
N HIS A 17 -1.90 -22.84 3.55
CA HIS A 17 -1.76 -22.54 4.97
C HIS A 17 -0.59 -21.61 5.27
N LEU A 18 0.52 -21.80 4.55
CA LEU A 18 1.70 -20.95 4.68
C LEU A 18 1.41 -19.52 4.20
N GLU A 19 0.78 -19.33 3.05
CA GLU A 19 0.36 -18.02 2.55
C GLU A 19 -0.61 -17.33 3.52
N THR A 20 -1.58 -18.07 4.06
CA THR A 20 -2.52 -17.56 5.07
C THR A 20 -1.81 -17.11 6.35
N CYS A 21 -0.81 -17.88 6.81
CA CYS A 21 -0.01 -17.53 7.98
C CYS A 21 0.76 -16.22 7.76
N PHE A 22 1.48 -16.11 6.63
CA PHE A 22 2.20 -14.88 6.28
C PHE A 22 1.26 -13.68 6.09
N ASN A 23 0.08 -13.88 5.51
CA ASN A 23 -0.94 -12.83 5.39
C ASN A 23 -1.41 -12.35 6.77
N THR A 24 -1.64 -13.27 7.70
CA THR A 24 -2.06 -12.94 9.08
C THR A 24 -0.96 -12.17 9.82
N ILE A 25 0.30 -12.62 9.70
CA ILE A 25 1.47 -11.91 10.25
C ILE A 25 1.55 -10.50 9.64
N ASN A 26 1.32 -10.37 8.33
CA ASN A 26 1.35 -9.07 7.66
C ASN A 26 0.31 -8.10 8.25
N HIS A 27 -0.94 -8.54 8.42
CA HIS A 27 -1.99 -7.71 9.07
C HIS A 27 -1.58 -7.28 10.49
N MET A 28 -1.00 -8.19 11.28
CA MET A 28 -0.53 -7.87 12.63
C MET A 28 0.59 -6.82 12.62
N LEU A 29 1.55 -6.93 11.70
CA LEU A 29 2.64 -5.98 11.56
C LEU A 29 2.17 -4.62 11.03
N ILE A 30 1.23 -4.61 10.06
CA ILE A 30 0.55 -3.39 9.60
C ILE A 30 -0.12 -2.69 10.78
N GLY A 31 -0.89 -3.44 11.57
CA GLY A 31 -1.53 -2.93 12.78
C GLY A 31 -0.52 -2.38 13.78
N TYR A 32 0.57 -3.11 14.04
CA TYR A 32 1.62 -2.68 14.96
C TYR A 32 2.22 -1.33 14.57
N VAL A 33 2.72 -1.18 13.34
CA VAL A 33 3.36 0.06 12.87
C VAL A 33 2.34 1.22 12.91
N THR A 34 1.11 0.96 12.46
CA THR A 34 0.03 1.96 12.46
C THR A 34 -0.31 2.43 13.86
N PHE A 35 -0.54 1.52 14.80
CA PHE A 35 -0.90 1.87 16.18
C PHE A 35 0.25 2.57 16.89
N TYR A 36 1.49 2.15 16.66
CA TYR A 36 2.65 2.80 17.25
C TYR A 36 2.77 4.27 16.79
N LEU A 37 2.72 4.53 15.48
CA LEU A 37 2.83 5.89 14.94
C LEU A 37 1.61 6.76 15.29
N SER A 38 0.43 6.14 15.40
CA SER A 38 -0.78 6.82 15.89
C SER A 38 -0.65 7.21 17.35
N TYR A 39 -0.16 6.30 18.19
CA TYR A 39 0.11 6.56 19.59
C TYR A 39 1.19 7.63 19.77
N TYR A 40 2.26 7.61 18.96
CA TYR A 40 3.28 8.66 18.94
C TYR A 40 2.64 10.03 18.69
N SER A 41 1.82 10.15 17.64
CA SER A 41 1.13 11.39 17.29
C SER A 41 0.20 11.86 18.41
N TYR A 42 -0.56 10.94 19.00
CA TYR A 42 -1.44 11.21 20.14
C TYR A 42 -0.66 11.70 21.37
N SER A 43 0.44 11.03 21.72
CA SER A 43 1.27 11.38 22.90
C SER A 43 1.92 12.76 22.80
N ARG A 44 2.15 13.24 21.58
CA ARG A 44 2.67 14.60 21.29
C ARG A 44 1.55 15.65 21.18
N GLY A 45 0.30 15.21 21.20
CA GLY A 45 -0.89 16.05 21.17
C GLY A 45 -1.25 16.53 19.77
N PHE A 46 -2.55 16.49 19.46
CA PHE A 46 -3.12 16.98 18.20
C PHE A 46 -3.36 18.50 18.15
N GLY A 47 -2.84 19.24 19.14
CA GLY A 47 -2.81 20.70 19.10
C GLY A 47 -1.77 21.26 18.11
N GLN A 48 -0.78 20.44 17.73
CA GLN A 48 0.21 20.80 16.72
C GLN A 48 -0.18 20.22 15.37
N LEU A 49 -0.28 21.05 14.33
CA LEU A 49 -0.62 20.57 12.98
C LEU A 49 0.38 19.52 12.46
N PHE A 50 1.65 19.60 12.89
CA PHE A 50 2.67 18.62 12.51
C PHE A 50 2.35 17.19 12.99
N THR A 51 1.71 17.01 14.15
CA THR A 51 1.33 15.66 14.61
C THR A 51 0.17 15.09 13.80
N TRP A 52 -0.69 15.93 13.23
CA TRP A 52 -1.69 15.52 12.24
C TRP A 52 -1.05 15.03 10.94
N HIS A 53 0.00 15.70 10.46
CA HIS A 53 0.76 15.24 9.29
C HIS A 53 1.26 13.80 9.51
N ILE A 54 1.94 13.56 10.65
CA ILE A 54 2.45 12.21 10.99
C ILE A 54 1.31 11.21 11.05
N PHE A 55 0.24 11.49 11.79
CA PHE A 55 -0.89 10.58 11.95
C PHE A 55 -1.54 10.23 10.60
N LEU A 56 -1.94 11.24 9.83
CA LEU A 56 -2.68 11.07 8.58
C LEU A 56 -1.86 10.36 7.50
N CYS A 57 -0.57 10.71 7.34
CA CYS A 57 0.30 10.03 6.40
C CYS A 57 0.58 8.58 6.84
N SER A 58 0.78 8.34 8.14
CA SER A 58 1.03 6.99 8.68
C SER A 58 -0.18 6.07 8.48
N ILE A 59 -1.39 6.48 8.90
CA ILE A 59 -2.59 5.65 8.71
C ILE A 59 -2.95 5.52 7.22
N GLY A 60 -2.68 6.53 6.42
CA GLY A 60 -2.98 6.52 5.00
C GLY A 60 -2.14 5.49 4.26
N TYR A 61 -0.80 5.57 4.37
CA TYR A 61 0.10 4.62 3.71
C TYR A 61 0.11 3.26 4.39
N GLN A 62 0.37 3.20 5.69
CA GLN A 62 0.68 1.94 6.37
C GLN A 62 -0.57 1.09 6.60
N PHE A 63 -1.72 1.71 6.87
CA PHE A 63 -2.96 0.99 7.13
C PHE A 63 -3.87 0.94 5.90
N PHE A 64 -4.46 2.06 5.51
CA PHE A 64 -5.51 2.07 4.48
C PHE A 64 -5.02 1.58 3.11
N MET A 65 -3.87 2.08 2.63
CA MET A 65 -3.32 1.62 1.35
C MET A 65 -2.86 0.15 1.40
N ALA A 66 -2.19 -0.27 2.48
CA ALA A 66 -1.73 -1.65 2.61
C ALA A 66 -2.90 -2.64 2.68
N GLU A 67 -3.88 -2.39 3.55
CA GLU A 67 -5.09 -3.20 3.68
C GLU A 67 -5.89 -3.22 2.38
N SER A 68 -5.97 -2.08 1.69
CA SER A 68 -6.60 -2.00 0.37
C SER A 68 -5.97 -2.96 -0.65
N LEU A 69 -4.64 -3.08 -0.69
CA LEU A 69 -3.95 -4.04 -1.56
C LEU A 69 -4.24 -5.48 -1.14
N LEU A 70 -4.22 -5.77 0.16
CA LEU A 70 -4.52 -7.10 0.70
C LEU A 70 -5.96 -7.55 0.44
N THR A 71 -6.94 -6.63 0.32
CA THR A 71 -8.32 -7.02 -0.05
C THR A 71 -8.41 -7.73 -1.41
N LEU A 72 -7.45 -7.50 -2.31
CA LEU A 72 -7.40 -8.11 -3.63
C LEU A 72 -6.54 -9.37 -3.67
N TYR A 73 -5.78 -9.68 -2.62
CA TYR A 73 -4.96 -10.88 -2.56
C TYR A 73 -5.83 -12.14 -2.45
N SER A 74 -5.48 -13.18 -3.21
CA SER A 74 -6.25 -14.43 -3.28
C SER A 74 -6.18 -15.24 -2.00
N ALA A 75 -5.03 -15.25 -1.31
CA ALA A 75 -4.85 -15.96 -0.04
C ALA A 75 -5.12 -15.08 1.20
N ASN A 76 -5.77 -13.92 1.02
CA ASN A 76 -6.21 -13.11 2.15
C ASN A 76 -7.47 -13.71 2.78
N SER A 77 -7.30 -14.32 3.96
CA SER A 77 -8.38 -14.96 4.71
C SER A 77 -9.48 -14.00 5.18
N TRP A 78 -9.21 -12.70 5.29
CA TRP A 78 -10.24 -11.72 5.71
C TRP A 78 -11.26 -11.44 4.60
N THR A 79 -10.89 -11.71 3.35
CA THR A 79 -11.75 -11.43 2.19
C THR A 79 -11.98 -12.67 1.31
N ASP A 80 -11.49 -13.85 1.70
CA ASP A 80 -11.57 -15.10 0.92
C ASP A 80 -12.98 -15.43 0.43
N ARG A 81 -13.99 -15.19 1.26
CA ARG A 81 -15.43 -15.43 1.00
C ARG A 81 -16.11 -14.30 0.21
N TYR A 82 -15.42 -13.18 -0.03
CA TYR A 82 -16.00 -12.05 -0.73
C TYR A 82 -15.90 -12.21 -2.24
N SER A 83 -16.98 -11.84 -2.94
CA SER A 83 -16.98 -11.78 -4.40
C SER A 83 -15.91 -10.81 -4.93
N THR A 84 -15.42 -11.02 -6.15
CA THR A 84 -14.48 -10.10 -6.81
C THR A 84 -15.04 -8.67 -6.92
N VAL A 85 -16.35 -8.51 -7.04
CA VAL A 85 -17.01 -7.19 -7.05
C VAL A 85 -16.89 -6.52 -5.69
N THR A 86 -17.17 -7.26 -4.61
CA THR A 86 -17.04 -6.78 -3.23
C THR A 86 -15.59 -6.41 -2.90
N LYS A 87 -14.63 -7.30 -3.22
CA LYS A 87 -13.20 -7.03 -3.03
C LYS A 87 -12.76 -5.74 -3.72
N ARG A 88 -13.17 -5.55 -4.97
CA ARG A 88 -12.87 -4.31 -5.73
C ARG A 88 -13.51 -3.08 -5.10
N ARG A 89 -14.72 -3.19 -4.56
CA ARG A 89 -15.38 -2.08 -3.84
C ARG A 89 -14.62 -1.70 -2.59
N LEU A 90 -14.25 -2.68 -1.77
CA LEU A 90 -13.44 -2.45 -0.57
C LEU A 90 -12.10 -1.81 -0.93
N HIS A 91 -11.42 -2.33 -1.97
CA HIS A 91 -10.16 -1.79 -2.45
C HIS A 91 -10.23 -0.28 -2.73
N TRP A 92 -11.14 0.16 -3.60
CA TRP A 92 -11.17 1.58 -3.97
C TRP A 92 -11.70 2.47 -2.84
N ILE A 93 -12.58 1.98 -1.95
CA ILE A 93 -13.03 2.72 -0.77
C ILE A 93 -11.86 2.95 0.19
N LEU A 94 -11.13 1.89 0.54
CA LEU A 94 -9.96 1.98 1.40
C LEU A 94 -8.88 2.88 0.77
N GLN A 95 -8.67 2.78 -0.56
CA GLN A 95 -7.76 3.70 -1.24
C GLN A 95 -8.22 5.15 -1.19
N ALA A 96 -9.51 5.43 -1.38
CA ALA A 96 -10.02 6.79 -1.32
C ALA A 96 -9.80 7.41 0.06
N ILE A 97 -10.07 6.65 1.13
CA ILE A 97 -9.83 7.09 2.51
C ILE A 97 -8.32 7.31 2.74
N GLY A 98 -7.49 6.34 2.39
CA GLY A 98 -6.04 6.41 2.57
C GLY A 98 -5.39 7.57 1.80
N CYS A 99 -5.72 7.71 0.51
CA CYS A 99 -5.22 8.79 -0.33
C CYS A 99 -5.70 10.16 0.15
N GLY A 100 -6.95 10.25 0.62
CA GLY A 100 -7.49 11.47 1.23
C GLY A 100 -6.71 11.88 2.49
N ALA A 101 -6.44 10.91 3.38
CA ALA A 101 -5.62 11.16 4.57
C ALA A 101 -4.19 11.60 4.20
N ILE A 102 -3.54 10.93 3.25
CA ILE A 102 -2.20 11.31 2.77
C ILE A 102 -2.19 12.73 2.20
N ALA A 103 -3.14 13.06 1.33
CA ALA A 103 -3.23 14.38 0.72
C ALA A 103 -3.45 15.48 1.78
N ALA A 104 -4.33 15.22 2.77
CA ALA A 104 -4.54 16.14 3.88
C ALA A 104 -3.27 16.30 4.74
N GLY A 105 -2.60 15.20 5.09
CA GLY A 105 -1.36 15.21 5.86
C GLY A 105 -0.24 15.99 5.16
N ILE A 106 -0.03 15.76 3.86
CA ILE A 106 0.97 16.50 3.07
C ILE A 106 0.57 17.97 2.93
N GLY A 107 -0.72 18.26 2.70
CA GLY A 107 -1.23 19.63 2.63
C GLY A 107 -0.97 20.44 3.91
N ILE A 108 -1.13 19.80 5.07
CA ILE A 108 -0.79 20.40 6.37
C ILE A 108 0.70 20.77 6.45
N GLU A 109 1.59 19.87 6.05
CA GLU A 109 3.04 20.14 6.10
C GLU A 109 3.45 21.25 5.13
N VAL A 110 2.85 21.29 3.94
CA VAL A 110 3.05 22.40 2.98
C VAL A 110 2.59 23.72 3.60
N TYR A 111 1.42 23.77 4.22
CA TYR A 111 0.94 24.97 4.91
C TYR A 111 1.90 25.43 6.00
N LEU A 112 2.36 24.51 6.87
CA LEU A 112 3.30 24.81 7.95
C LEU A 112 4.64 25.36 7.45
N LYS A 113 5.14 24.86 6.31
CA LYS A 113 6.38 25.36 5.69
C LYS A 113 6.20 26.76 5.13
N GLU A 114 5.06 27.02 4.50
CA GLU A 114 4.74 28.33 3.93
C GLU A 114 4.61 29.39 5.01
N ASP A 115 3.83 29.11 6.06
CA ASP A 115 3.65 29.99 7.22
C ASP A 115 4.98 30.33 7.91
N ALA A 116 5.90 29.36 7.98
CA ALA A 116 7.24 29.55 8.54
C ALA A 116 8.25 30.21 7.57
N GLY A 117 7.85 30.57 6.35
CA GLY A 117 8.74 31.13 5.31
C GLY A 117 9.86 30.18 4.88
N ARG A 118 9.65 28.86 5.01
CA ARG A 118 10.65 27.82 4.74
C ARG A 118 10.48 27.25 3.34
N ARG A 119 11.60 26.84 2.74
CA ARG A 119 11.60 26.18 1.42
C ARG A 119 10.98 24.79 1.51
N HIS A 120 10.14 24.46 0.53
CA HIS A 120 9.47 23.17 0.41
C HIS A 120 10.36 22.07 -0.19
N PHE A 121 10.02 20.80 0.05
CA PHE A 121 10.53 19.61 -0.66
C PHE A 121 12.06 19.49 -0.80
N ARG A 122 12.80 19.64 0.30
CA ARG A 122 14.28 19.55 0.30
C ARG A 122 14.88 18.30 0.91
N SER A 123 14.20 17.67 1.87
CA SER A 123 14.68 16.42 2.47
C SER A 123 14.30 15.24 1.59
N ASP A 124 15.02 14.13 1.74
CA ASP A 124 14.70 12.87 1.08
C ASP A 124 13.27 12.42 1.41
N HIS A 125 12.85 12.57 2.68
CA HIS A 125 11.47 12.35 3.12
C HIS A 125 10.47 13.19 2.30
N ALA A 126 10.69 14.50 2.19
CA ALA A 126 9.76 15.39 1.50
C ALA A 126 9.73 15.14 -0.03
N ILE A 127 10.87 14.85 -0.65
CA ILE A 127 10.96 14.54 -2.08
C ILE A 127 10.24 13.22 -2.38
N THR A 128 10.53 12.16 -1.62
CA THR A 128 9.87 10.87 -1.80
C THR A 128 8.37 10.95 -1.52
N GLY A 129 7.95 11.70 -0.49
CA GLY A 129 6.53 11.97 -0.21
C GLY A 129 5.81 12.65 -1.38
N LEU A 130 6.43 13.68 -1.99
CA LEU A 130 5.88 14.35 -3.17
C LEU A 130 5.80 13.42 -4.38
N VAL A 131 6.86 12.67 -4.66
CA VAL A 131 6.88 11.71 -5.78
C VAL A 131 5.77 10.68 -5.58
N SER A 132 5.61 10.13 -4.38
CA SER A 132 4.53 9.22 -4.05
C SER A 132 3.16 9.86 -4.30
N LEU A 133 2.93 11.10 -3.85
CA LEU A 133 1.66 11.81 -4.06
C LEU A 133 1.34 12.00 -5.56
N ILE A 134 2.34 12.28 -6.40
CA ILE A 134 2.16 12.35 -7.86
C ILE A 134 1.72 10.99 -8.41
N PHE A 135 2.39 9.91 -8.01
CA PHE A 135 2.01 8.56 -8.44
C PHE A 135 0.65 8.10 -7.89
N ILE A 136 0.24 8.55 -6.70
CA ILE A 136 -1.13 8.38 -6.20
C ILE A 136 -2.12 9.03 -7.17
N GLY A 137 -1.88 10.28 -7.57
CA GLY A 137 -2.73 10.97 -8.56
C GLY A 137 -2.83 10.19 -9.88
N LEU A 138 -1.71 9.73 -10.42
CA LEU A 138 -1.68 8.89 -11.63
C LEU A 138 -2.45 7.57 -11.44
N SER A 139 -2.28 6.92 -10.28
CA SER A 139 -2.93 5.65 -9.93
C SER A 139 -4.45 5.79 -9.75
N ILE A 140 -4.92 6.92 -9.22
CA ILE A 140 -6.36 7.21 -9.12
C ILE A 140 -6.94 7.39 -10.52
N LEU A 141 -6.30 8.21 -11.37
CA LEU A 141 -6.77 8.47 -12.73
C LEU A 141 -6.86 7.19 -13.56
N ASN A 142 -5.80 6.37 -13.54
CA ASN A 142 -5.81 5.11 -14.28
C ASN A 142 -6.64 4.02 -13.59
N GLY A 143 -6.88 4.09 -12.28
CA GLY A 143 -7.79 3.22 -11.54
C GLY A 143 -9.25 3.46 -11.95
N VAL A 144 -9.64 4.72 -12.11
CA VAL A 144 -10.94 5.09 -12.69
C VAL A 144 -11.04 4.58 -14.13
N ALA A 145 -10.00 4.77 -14.95
CA ALA A 145 -9.98 4.21 -16.30
C ALA A 145 -10.10 2.67 -16.29
N ALA A 146 -9.45 1.99 -15.34
CA ALA A 146 -9.50 0.54 -15.16
C ALA A 146 -10.93 0.04 -14.85
N LEU A 147 -11.71 0.78 -14.06
CA LEU A 147 -13.12 0.49 -13.77
C LEU A 147 -14.00 0.55 -15.01
N TYR A 148 -13.73 1.49 -15.93
CA TYR A 148 -14.49 1.67 -17.16
C TYR A 148 -13.85 1.03 -18.39
N THR A 149 -12.90 0.10 -18.20
CA THR A 149 -12.15 -0.56 -19.30
C THR A 149 -13.04 -1.14 -20.41
N VAL A 150 -14.23 -1.67 -20.07
CA VAL A 150 -15.17 -2.20 -21.07
C VAL A 150 -15.66 -1.11 -22.04
N ARG A 151 -15.82 0.13 -21.57
CA ARG A 151 -16.25 1.28 -22.39
C ARG A 151 -15.11 1.81 -23.26
N ILE A 152 -13.88 1.83 -22.74
CA ILE A 152 -12.70 2.38 -23.44
C ILE A 152 -11.90 1.34 -24.24
N LYS A 153 -12.34 0.07 -24.28
CA LYS A 153 -11.64 -1.04 -24.96
C LYS A 153 -11.35 -0.82 -26.45
N HIS A 154 -12.10 0.10 -27.08
CA HIS A 154 -11.95 0.47 -28.49
C HIS A 154 -10.75 1.42 -28.71
N ILE A 155 -10.29 2.11 -27.66
CA ILE A 155 -9.14 3.04 -27.70
C ILE A 155 -7.87 2.31 -27.25
N ILE A 156 -7.96 1.59 -26.12
CA ILE A 156 -6.82 0.91 -25.50
C ILE A 156 -7.23 -0.46 -24.96
N LYS A 157 -6.38 -1.47 -25.17
CA LYS A 157 -6.66 -2.83 -24.66
C LYS A 157 -6.74 -2.79 -23.12
N PRO A 158 -7.77 -3.41 -22.50
CA PRO A 158 -7.95 -3.40 -21.04
C PRO A 158 -6.73 -3.88 -20.23
N ILE A 159 -5.90 -4.76 -20.81
CA ILE A 159 -4.70 -5.26 -20.16
C ILE A 159 -3.67 -4.16 -19.89
N TYR A 160 -3.46 -3.24 -20.82
CA TYR A 160 -2.49 -2.15 -20.65
C TYR A 160 -2.95 -1.16 -19.57
N VAL A 161 -4.24 -0.81 -19.56
CA VAL A 161 -4.81 0.07 -18.53
C VAL A 161 -4.61 -0.52 -17.13
N LYS A 162 -4.89 -1.83 -16.97
CA LYS A 162 -4.70 -2.53 -15.69
C LYS A 162 -3.23 -2.62 -15.29
N MET A 163 -2.33 -2.94 -16.23
CA MET A 163 -0.89 -2.99 -15.98
C MET A 163 -0.34 -1.63 -15.55
N CYS A 164 -0.75 -0.54 -16.21
CA CYS A 164 -0.38 0.81 -15.81
C CYS A 164 -0.87 1.12 -14.38
N HIS A 165 -2.12 0.75 -14.04
CA HIS A 165 -2.65 0.94 -12.69
C HIS A 165 -1.85 0.19 -11.62
N TYR A 166 -1.51 -1.08 -11.87
CA TYR A 166 -0.68 -1.85 -10.93
C TYR A 166 0.69 -1.20 -10.75
N LEU A 167 1.37 -0.84 -11.84
CA LEU A 167 2.70 -0.22 -11.78
C LEU A 167 2.68 1.09 -11.00
N THR A 168 1.78 2.01 -11.34
CA THR A 168 1.69 3.30 -10.63
C THR A 168 1.30 3.13 -9.17
N GLY A 169 0.41 2.18 -8.86
CA GLY A 169 -0.01 1.90 -7.50
C GLY A 169 1.12 1.32 -6.64
N ILE A 170 1.91 0.39 -7.19
CA ILE A 170 3.09 -0.16 -6.51
C ILE A 170 4.13 0.93 -6.27
N VAL A 171 4.44 1.74 -7.28
CA VAL A 171 5.42 2.83 -7.14
C VAL A 171 4.96 3.85 -6.09
N ALA A 172 3.68 4.25 -6.14
CA ALA A 172 3.09 5.12 -5.13
C ALA A 172 3.25 4.56 -3.71
N PHE A 173 2.86 3.30 -3.51
CA PHE A 173 2.91 2.65 -2.21
C PHE A 173 4.35 2.48 -1.69
N VAL A 174 5.26 1.93 -2.50
CA VAL A 174 6.66 1.68 -2.09
C VAL A 174 7.37 2.99 -1.77
N ILE A 175 7.28 4.00 -2.63
CA ILE A 175 7.94 5.29 -2.39
C ILE A 175 7.32 5.99 -1.17
N GLY A 176 6.00 5.91 -0.99
CA GLY A 176 5.31 6.51 0.15
C GLY A 176 5.68 5.87 1.49
N VAL A 177 5.73 4.54 1.54
CA VAL A 177 6.17 3.81 2.73
C VAL A 177 7.66 4.00 2.99
N THR A 178 8.48 4.13 1.93
CA THR A 178 9.89 4.53 2.06
C THR A 178 10.03 5.92 2.66
N SER A 179 9.18 6.88 2.23
CA SER A 179 9.13 8.23 2.79
C SER A 179 8.83 8.19 4.30
N LEU A 180 7.87 7.37 4.75
CA LEU A 180 7.63 7.16 6.19
C LEU A 180 8.89 6.66 6.91
N ALA A 181 9.55 5.64 6.36
CA ALA A 181 10.74 5.06 6.97
C ALA A 181 11.93 6.04 7.07
N LEU A 182 12.08 6.95 6.10
CA LEU A 182 13.12 7.98 6.12
C LEU A 182 12.95 8.98 7.27
N GLU A 183 11.73 9.21 7.73
CA GLU A 183 11.45 10.14 8.84
C GLU A 183 11.59 9.48 10.21
N TYR A 184 11.71 8.14 10.28
CA TYR A 184 11.99 7.41 11.53
C TYR A 184 13.39 7.78 12.04
N SER A 185 13.46 8.91 12.74
CA SER A 185 14.70 9.51 13.20
C SER A 185 14.89 9.24 14.69
N PRO A 186 16.14 9.32 15.20
CA PRO A 186 16.41 9.27 16.64
C PRO A 186 15.66 10.35 17.45
N ARG A 187 15.16 11.41 16.79
CA ARG A 187 14.33 12.45 17.41
C ARG A 187 12.91 11.96 17.71
N MET A 188 12.43 11.00 16.93
CA MET A 188 11.09 10.42 17.09
C MET A 188 11.13 9.18 17.98
N VAL A 189 12.10 8.30 17.78
CA VAL A 189 12.13 6.96 18.38
C VAL A 189 13.51 6.56 18.87
N SER A 190 13.57 5.75 19.93
CA SER A 190 14.84 5.16 20.37
C SER A 190 15.45 4.30 19.26
N ALA A 191 16.77 4.15 19.25
CA ALA A 191 17.47 3.43 18.17
C ALA A 191 16.91 2.02 17.92
N GLN A 192 16.63 1.27 19.00
CA GLN A 192 16.05 -0.07 18.90
C GLN A 192 14.64 -0.05 18.28
N HIS A 193 13.78 0.88 18.69
CA HIS A 193 12.43 1.00 18.12
C HIS A 193 12.46 1.46 16.67
N ARG A 194 13.39 2.35 16.32
CA ARG A 194 13.60 2.80 14.94
C ARG A 194 13.92 1.62 14.03
N ASP A 195 14.92 0.82 14.39
CA ASP A 195 15.37 -0.30 13.55
C ASP A 195 14.26 -1.35 13.39
N MET A 196 13.48 -1.60 14.46
CA MET A 196 12.30 -2.44 14.41
C MET A 196 11.20 -1.87 13.50
N LEU A 197 10.88 -0.58 13.59
CA LEU A 197 9.88 0.06 12.73
C LEU A 197 10.29 0.00 11.26
N ILE A 198 11.57 0.26 10.94
CA ILE A 198 12.10 0.12 9.58
C ILE A 198 11.93 -1.34 9.10
N ALA A 199 12.34 -2.32 9.92
CA ALA A 199 12.23 -3.73 9.58
C ALA A 199 10.78 -4.15 9.34
N PHE A 200 9.85 -3.80 10.24
CA PHE A 200 8.44 -4.16 10.10
C PHE A 200 7.79 -3.44 8.92
N THR A 201 8.13 -2.19 8.67
CA THR A 201 7.67 -1.43 7.51
C THR A 201 8.16 -2.07 6.21
N ALA A 202 9.42 -2.51 6.15
CA ALA A 202 9.98 -3.21 5.00
C ALA A 202 9.33 -4.59 4.77
N ILE A 203 9.18 -5.40 5.83
CA ILE A 203 8.53 -6.71 5.77
C ILE A 203 7.08 -6.58 5.31
N THR A 204 6.33 -5.65 5.89
CA THR A 204 4.92 -5.43 5.52
C THR A 204 4.78 -4.97 4.07
N THR A 205 5.68 -4.09 3.61
CA THR A 205 5.73 -3.68 2.21
C THR A 205 5.95 -4.89 1.29
N ALA A 206 6.94 -5.73 1.61
CA ALA A 206 7.25 -6.91 0.81
C ALA A 206 6.08 -7.91 0.76
N LEU A 207 5.50 -8.25 1.92
CA LEU A 207 4.38 -9.20 2.00
C LEU A 207 3.12 -8.68 1.31
N THR A 208 2.82 -7.39 1.45
CA THR A 208 1.66 -6.75 0.80
C THR A 208 1.77 -6.77 -0.73
N LEU A 209 3.00 -6.71 -1.26
CA LEU A 209 3.24 -6.69 -2.70
C LEU A 209 3.25 -8.07 -3.37
N ILE A 210 3.25 -9.17 -2.61
CA ILE A 210 3.26 -10.53 -3.17
C ILE A 210 2.07 -10.74 -4.11
N GLY A 211 0.85 -10.42 -3.65
CA GLY A 211 -0.37 -10.67 -4.43
C GLY A 211 -0.45 -9.87 -5.74
N VAL A 212 -0.09 -8.58 -5.70
CA VAL A 212 -0.06 -7.74 -6.90
C VAL A 212 1.09 -8.16 -7.84
N GLY A 213 2.24 -8.53 -7.29
CA GLY A 213 3.39 -9.04 -8.05
C GLY A 213 3.06 -10.32 -8.81
N GLN A 214 2.43 -11.29 -8.16
CA GLN A 214 1.94 -12.53 -8.80
C GLN A 214 0.94 -12.21 -9.93
N THR A 215 0.00 -11.28 -9.69
CA THR A 215 -0.98 -10.86 -10.69
C THR A 215 -0.31 -10.25 -11.92
N MET A 216 0.66 -9.36 -11.70
CA MET A 216 1.42 -8.72 -12.78
C MET A 216 2.24 -9.72 -13.58
N LEU A 217 2.96 -10.63 -12.91
CA LEU A 217 3.77 -11.65 -13.59
C LEU A 217 2.90 -12.54 -14.50
N THR A 218 1.72 -12.93 -14.03
CA THR A 218 0.76 -13.69 -14.84
C THR A 218 0.28 -12.88 -16.05
N GLN A 219 -0.02 -11.58 -15.89
CA GLN A 219 -0.43 -10.73 -17.01
C GLN A 219 0.71 -10.53 -18.03
N CYS A 220 1.94 -10.31 -17.57
CA CYS A 220 3.12 -10.22 -18.45
C CYS A 220 3.31 -11.50 -19.26
N ARG A 221 3.23 -12.68 -18.63
CA ARG A 221 3.34 -13.97 -19.32
C ARG A 221 2.24 -14.15 -20.38
N ASN A 222 1.02 -13.74 -20.07
CA ASN A 222 -0.09 -13.81 -21.03
C ASN A 222 0.11 -12.88 -22.23
N MET A 223 0.70 -11.69 -22.03
CA MET A 223 1.07 -10.80 -23.13
C MET A 223 2.15 -11.40 -24.02
N CYS A 224 3.22 -11.97 -23.44
CA CYS A 224 4.31 -12.58 -24.22
C CYS A 224 3.87 -13.81 -25.02
N ARG A 225 2.85 -14.56 -24.54
CA ARG A 225 2.28 -15.70 -25.29
C ARG A 225 1.35 -15.30 -26.43
N SER A 226 0.88 -14.05 -26.43
CA SER A 226 -0.09 -13.53 -27.40
C SER A 226 0.55 -12.60 -28.44
N ALA A 227 1.87 -12.39 -28.36
CA ALA A 227 2.69 -11.59 -29.26
C ALA A 227 3.46 -12.50 -30.21
#